data_AF-A0A538UE66-F1
#
_entry.id   AF-A0A538UE66-F1
#
_cell.length_a   1.000
_cell.length_b   1.000
_cell.length_c   1.000
_cell.angle_alpha   90.00
_cell.angle_beta   90.00
_cell.angle_gamma   90.00
#
_symmetry.space_group_name_H-M   'P 1'
#
loop_
_entity.id
_entity.type
_entity.pdbx_description
1 polymer ?
#
loop_
_entity_poly.entity_id
_entity_poly.type
_entity_poly.pdbx_seq_one_letter_code
_entity_poly.pdbx_strand_id
1 'polypeptide(L)'
;MHPTRSLARRAGLLYVLASSTAPFCYLYVPDALIVKADALATADRVRASEGLLRAAIVGELYCATLLVFAALALYQLFKGVHRRTATLMAVMMLVSVPISYVNALSHIAPLVLLKSPAIASVLGPGQVAAQVTLFLRLHNYGLVINQVFWGLWLFPIGSLVMRSGFIPRWLGVPLFFAGAGYVLNSLGMLVLPPALRWITDNLQLLGVGELPFFTFYLLIWGTRGSAVDRLAALLALMSFAISIGAVGLLMLHRIDATQYGTLVLASLAVVVALVLRWRSQASAEART
;
A
#
# COMPACT_ATOMS: atom_id res chain seq x y z
N MET A 1 7.15 -19.68 23.92
CA MET A 1 7.30 -18.59 22.93
C MET A 1 6.96 -17.27 23.60
N HIS A 2 7.80 -16.23 23.54
CA HIS A 2 7.48 -14.92 24.15
C HIS A 2 6.17 -14.38 23.56
N PRO A 3 5.16 -13.99 24.38
CA PRO A 3 3.85 -13.54 23.92
C PRO A 3 3.92 -12.47 22.81
N THR A 4 4.85 -11.53 22.96
CA THR A 4 5.14 -10.43 22.02
C THR A 4 5.52 -10.91 20.62
N ARG A 5 6.27 -12.03 20.50
CA ARG A 5 6.70 -12.56 19.20
C ARG A 5 5.54 -13.17 18.42
N SER A 6 4.61 -13.83 19.10
CA SER A 6 3.41 -14.39 18.46
C SER A 6 2.45 -13.30 18.00
N LEU A 7 2.30 -12.22 18.79
CA LEU A 7 1.50 -11.05 18.45
C LEU A 7 2.10 -10.27 17.27
N ALA A 8 3.42 -10.07 17.26
CA ALA A 8 4.12 -9.39 16.17
C ALA A 8 3.92 -10.10 14.82
N ARG A 9 4.03 -11.44 14.81
CA ARG A 9 3.81 -12.25 13.61
C ARG A 9 2.37 -12.17 13.12
N ARG A 10 1.39 -12.23 14.05
CA ARG A 10 -0.03 -12.13 13.70
C ARG A 10 -0.36 -10.74 13.11
N ALA A 11 0.18 -9.67 13.72
CA ALA A 11 0.01 -8.32 13.21
C ALA A 11 0.65 -8.15 11.82
N GLY A 12 1.87 -8.66 11.63
CA GLY A 12 2.54 -8.67 10.32
C GLY A 12 1.75 -9.45 9.26
N LEU A 13 1.25 -10.64 9.59
CA LEU A 13 0.45 -11.46 8.68
C LEU A 13 -0.85 -10.76 8.26
N LEU A 14 -1.60 -10.22 9.23
CA LEU A 14 -2.84 -9.51 8.94
C LEU A 14 -2.60 -8.29 8.04
N TYR A 15 -1.49 -7.57 8.26
CA TYR A 15 -1.13 -6.44 7.42
C TYR A 15 -0.73 -6.87 5.99
N VAL A 16 0.06 -7.94 5.84
CA VAL A 16 0.37 -8.50 4.49
C VAL A 16 -0.89 -8.92 3.76
N LEU A 17 -1.78 -9.65 4.44
CA LEU A 17 -3.03 -10.09 3.84
C LEU A 17 -3.93 -8.91 3.49
N ALA A 18 -3.97 -7.86 4.31
CA ALA A 18 -4.70 -6.63 3.98
C ALA A 18 -4.13 -5.97 2.71
N SER A 19 -2.80 -5.90 2.57
CA SER A 19 -2.16 -5.23 1.43
C SER A 19 -2.01 -6.09 0.17
N SER A 20 -2.35 -7.38 0.19
CA SER A 20 -2.02 -8.31 -0.90
C SER A 20 -2.74 -8.01 -2.21
N THR A 21 -3.97 -7.49 -2.14
CA THR A 21 -4.79 -7.15 -3.31
C THR A 21 -4.55 -5.73 -3.81
N ALA A 22 -3.83 -4.89 -3.05
CA ALA A 22 -3.66 -3.47 -3.37
C ALA A 22 -2.98 -3.20 -4.72
N PRO A 23 -1.87 -3.89 -5.12
CA PRO A 23 -1.27 -3.67 -6.44
C PRO A 23 -2.22 -4.03 -7.60
N PHE A 24 -2.98 -5.11 -7.44
CA PHE A 24 -3.98 -5.51 -8.42
C PHE A 24 -5.08 -4.45 -8.55
N CYS A 25 -5.65 -4.01 -7.43
CA CYS A 25 -6.78 -3.07 -7.43
C CYS A 25 -6.38 -1.65 -7.87
N TYR A 26 -5.21 -1.16 -7.46
CA TYR A 26 -4.84 0.26 -7.59
C TYR A 26 -3.85 0.56 -8.71
N LEU A 27 -3.12 -0.45 -9.21
CA LEU A 27 -2.16 -0.27 -10.31
C LEU A 27 -2.65 -0.96 -11.58
N TYR A 28 -2.94 -2.26 -11.51
CA TYR A 28 -3.28 -3.05 -12.70
C TYR A 28 -4.66 -2.71 -13.27
N VAL A 29 -5.70 -2.67 -12.44
CA VAL A 29 -7.08 -2.44 -12.91
C VAL A 29 -7.24 -1.07 -13.59
N PRO A 30 -6.75 0.06 -13.03
CA PRO A 30 -6.84 1.34 -13.71
C PRO A 30 -6.08 1.39 -15.04
N ASP A 31 -4.89 0.80 -15.10
CA ASP A 31 -4.06 0.73 -16.31
C ASP A 31 -4.74 -0.10 -17.43
N ALA A 32 -5.34 -1.22 -17.04
CA ALA A 32 -6.09 -2.07 -17.97
C ALA A 32 -7.35 -1.39 -18.50
N LEU A 33 -8.10 -0.69 -17.64
CA LEU A 33 -9.44 -0.17 -17.99
C LEU A 33 -9.43 1.24 -18.60
N ILE A 34 -8.55 2.14 -18.16
CA ILE A 34 -8.62 3.56 -18.53
C ILE A 34 -7.77 3.83 -19.78
N VAL A 35 -8.41 4.29 -20.85
CA VAL A 35 -7.73 4.80 -22.04
C VAL A 35 -7.56 6.31 -21.92
N LYS A 36 -6.30 6.78 -22.02
CA LYS A 36 -6.00 8.20 -21.87
C LYS A 36 -6.67 9.00 -23.01
N ALA A 37 -7.45 10.02 -22.61
CA ALA A 37 -8.16 10.93 -23.51
C ALA A 37 -9.22 10.28 -24.42
N ASP A 38 -9.62 9.02 -24.17
CA ASP A 38 -10.68 8.35 -24.93
C ASP A 38 -11.70 7.71 -23.98
N ALA A 39 -12.82 8.41 -23.80
CA ALA A 39 -13.90 7.97 -22.92
C ALA A 39 -14.67 6.77 -23.50
N LEU A 40 -14.85 6.72 -24.83
CA LEU A 40 -15.59 5.64 -25.49
C LEU A 40 -14.79 4.34 -25.40
N ALA A 41 -13.50 4.38 -25.74
CA ALA A 41 -12.63 3.21 -25.59
C ALA A 41 -12.53 2.75 -24.13
N THR A 42 -12.50 3.67 -23.16
CA THR A 42 -12.55 3.33 -21.72
C THR A 42 -13.84 2.58 -21.39
N ALA A 43 -15.01 3.09 -21.82
CA ALA A 43 -16.29 2.43 -21.58
C ALA A 43 -16.37 1.05 -22.24
N ASP A 44 -15.82 0.88 -23.45
CA ASP A 44 -15.78 -0.40 -24.15
C ASP A 44 -14.88 -1.41 -23.44
N ARG A 45 -13.72 -0.99 -22.91
CA ARG A 45 -12.88 -1.83 -22.06
C ARG A 45 -13.58 -2.26 -20.79
N VAL A 46 -14.34 -1.37 -20.15
CA VAL A 46 -15.13 -1.71 -18.95
C VAL A 46 -16.24 -2.72 -19.29
N ARG A 47 -16.91 -2.56 -20.43
CA ARG A 47 -17.92 -3.54 -20.90
C ARG A 47 -17.30 -4.91 -21.17
N ALA A 48 -16.16 -4.94 -21.86
CA ALA A 48 -15.47 -6.18 -22.20
C ALA A 48 -14.86 -6.87 -20.96
N SER A 49 -14.44 -6.10 -19.96
CA SER A 49 -13.71 -6.57 -18.78
C SER A 49 -14.48 -6.32 -17.48
N GLU A 50 -15.80 -6.49 -17.48
CA GLU A 50 -16.63 -6.25 -16.29
C GLU A 50 -16.18 -7.07 -15.07
N GLY A 51 -15.79 -8.33 -15.29
CA GLY A 51 -15.28 -9.21 -14.24
C GLY A 51 -14.04 -8.64 -13.55
N LEU A 52 -13.19 -7.92 -14.29
CA LEU A 52 -12.00 -7.27 -13.75
C LEU A 52 -12.38 -6.14 -12.78
N LEU A 53 -13.33 -5.29 -13.15
CA LEU A 53 -13.82 -4.21 -12.30
C LEU A 53 -14.52 -4.77 -11.04
N ARG A 54 -15.31 -5.84 -11.18
CA ARG A 54 -15.93 -6.52 -10.02
C ARG A 54 -14.91 -7.15 -9.09
N ALA A 55 -13.86 -7.78 -9.63
CA ALA A 55 -12.77 -8.32 -8.83
C ALA A 55 -12.01 -7.22 -8.08
N ALA A 56 -11.82 -6.05 -8.70
CA ALA A 56 -11.22 -4.88 -8.04
C ALA A 56 -12.05 -4.40 -6.85
N ILE A 57 -13.38 -4.28 -7.01
CA ILE A 57 -14.29 -3.91 -5.91
C ILE A 57 -14.16 -4.89 -4.75
N VAL A 58 -14.25 -6.20 -5.01
CA VAL A 58 -14.13 -7.22 -3.96
C VAL A 58 -12.74 -7.16 -3.30
N GLY A 59 -11.67 -6.98 -4.08
CA GLY A 59 -10.31 -6.87 -3.60
C GLY A 59 -10.07 -5.66 -2.70
N GLU A 60 -10.70 -4.53 -3.01
CA GLU A 60 -10.66 -3.31 -2.19
C GLU A 60 -11.42 -3.49 -0.86
N LEU A 61 -12.64 -4.05 -0.91
CA LEU A 61 -13.42 -4.33 0.31
C LEU A 61 -12.72 -5.35 1.21
N TYR A 62 -12.08 -6.36 0.62
CA TYR A 62 -11.24 -7.32 1.32
C TYR A 62 -10.07 -6.63 2.04
N CYS A 63 -9.33 -5.76 1.33
CA CYS A 63 -8.22 -4.97 1.89
C CYS A 63 -8.70 -4.09 3.06
N ALA A 64 -9.77 -3.32 2.86
CA ALA A 64 -10.32 -2.43 3.87
C ALA A 64 -10.79 -3.19 5.13
N THR A 65 -11.40 -4.35 4.95
CA THR A 65 -11.85 -5.20 6.07
C THR A 65 -10.67 -5.77 6.86
N LEU A 66 -9.67 -6.32 6.17
CA LEU A 66 -8.49 -6.86 6.85
C LEU A 66 -7.66 -5.78 7.54
N LEU A 67 -7.69 -4.55 7.03
CA LEU A 67 -7.03 -3.42 7.66
C LEU A 67 -7.58 -3.13 9.06
N VAL A 68 -8.87 -3.37 9.31
CA VAL A 68 -9.46 -3.28 10.66
C VAL A 68 -8.77 -4.25 11.61
N PHE A 69 -8.66 -5.52 11.21
CA PHE A 69 -8.01 -6.55 12.03
C PHE A 69 -6.51 -6.28 12.21
N ALA A 70 -5.83 -5.79 11.17
CA ALA A 70 -4.44 -5.39 11.24
C ALA A 70 -4.23 -4.23 12.24
N ALA A 71 -5.08 -3.19 12.19
CA ALA A 71 -5.02 -2.06 13.12
C ALA A 71 -5.20 -2.51 14.58
N LEU A 72 -6.17 -3.40 14.84
CA LEU A 72 -6.39 -3.96 16.17
C LEU A 72 -5.21 -4.83 16.63
N ALA A 73 -4.64 -5.66 15.75
CA ALA A 73 -3.49 -6.49 16.08
C ALA A 73 -2.24 -5.64 16.40
N LEU A 74 -1.98 -4.59 15.62
CA LEU A 74 -0.90 -3.64 15.89
C LEU A 74 -1.14 -2.86 17.18
N TYR A 75 -2.37 -2.44 17.47
CA TYR A 75 -2.72 -1.83 18.75
C TYR A 75 -2.38 -2.76 19.91
N GLN A 76 -2.78 -4.03 19.84
CA GLN A 76 -2.49 -5.02 20.90
C GLN A 76 -0.99 -5.25 21.06
N LEU A 77 -0.21 -5.19 19.99
CA LEU A 77 1.25 -5.30 20.02
C LEU A 77 1.91 -4.11 20.74
N PHE A 78 1.48 -2.89 20.45
CA PHE A 78 2.14 -1.67 20.92
C PHE A 78 1.50 -0.99 22.14
N LYS A 79 0.32 -1.43 22.59
CA LYS A 79 -0.37 -0.84 23.76
C LYS A 79 0.49 -0.86 25.04
N GLY A 80 1.35 -1.88 25.19
CA GLY A 80 2.27 -2.01 26.32
C GLY A 80 3.49 -1.09 26.26
N VAL A 81 3.77 -0.49 25.10
CA VAL A 81 4.86 0.48 24.90
C VAL A 81 4.38 1.89 25.25
N HIS A 82 3.30 2.34 24.61
CA HIS A 82 2.67 3.62 24.93
C HIS A 82 1.22 3.65 24.45
N ARG A 83 0.28 3.49 25.39
CA ARG A 83 -1.16 3.32 25.09
C ARG A 83 -1.73 4.43 24.21
N ARG A 84 -1.46 5.70 24.53
CA ARG A 84 -2.01 6.85 23.77
C ARG A 84 -1.54 6.87 22.31
N THR A 85 -0.26 6.59 22.07
CA THR A 85 0.31 6.58 20.71
C THR A 85 -0.18 5.36 19.94
N ALA A 86 -0.32 4.21 20.59
CA ALA A 86 -0.92 3.02 19.98
C ALA A 86 -2.39 3.24 19.60
N THR A 87 -3.16 3.95 20.43
CA THR A 87 -4.53 4.36 20.09
C THR A 87 -4.53 5.29 18.89
N LEU A 88 -3.67 6.31 18.86
CA LEU A 88 -3.59 7.25 17.73
C LEU A 88 -3.28 6.54 16.42
N MET A 89 -2.29 5.63 16.43
CA MET A 89 -1.97 4.76 15.29
C MET A 89 -3.21 4.00 14.78
N ALA A 90 -3.91 3.31 15.68
CA ALA A 90 -5.07 2.50 15.31
C ALA A 90 -6.23 3.35 14.80
N VAL A 91 -6.50 4.50 15.42
CA VAL A 91 -7.55 5.43 14.97
C VAL A 91 -7.26 5.91 13.55
N MET A 92 -6.03 6.32 13.25
CA MET A 92 -5.67 6.78 11.90
C MET A 92 -5.87 5.69 10.85
N MET A 93 -5.49 4.44 11.16
CA MET A 93 -5.77 3.30 10.28
C MET A 93 -7.28 3.06 10.11
N LEU A 94 -8.04 3.09 11.21
CA LEU A 94 -9.49 2.79 11.17
C LEU A 94 -10.30 3.87 10.45
N VAL A 95 -9.89 5.14 10.49
CA VAL A 95 -10.54 6.22 9.73
C VAL A 95 -10.38 6.01 8.22
N SER A 96 -9.30 5.38 7.77
CA SER A 96 -9.10 5.08 6.34
C SER A 96 -10.07 4.04 5.77
N VAL A 97 -10.62 3.17 6.63
CA VAL A 97 -11.52 2.07 6.25
C VAL A 97 -12.85 2.58 5.68
N PRO A 98 -13.66 3.39 6.39
CA PRO A 98 -14.91 3.89 5.83
C PRO A 98 -14.71 4.74 4.57
N ILE A 99 -13.58 5.45 4.46
CA ILE A 99 -13.22 6.20 3.25
C ILE A 99 -13.07 5.24 2.06
N SER A 100 -12.34 4.13 2.21
CA SER A 100 -12.23 3.09 1.18
C SER A 100 -13.59 2.48 0.81
N TYR A 101 -14.43 2.16 1.79
CA TYR A 101 -15.76 1.60 1.53
C TYR A 101 -16.65 2.55 0.71
N VAL A 102 -16.64 3.84 1.05
CA VAL A 102 -17.36 4.86 0.27
C VAL A 102 -16.74 5.02 -1.12
N ASN A 103 -15.42 4.97 -1.23
CA ASN A 103 -14.72 5.10 -2.51
C ASN A 103 -14.99 3.94 -3.47
N ALA A 104 -15.33 2.75 -2.96
CA ALA A 104 -15.76 1.62 -3.78
C ALA A 104 -17.04 1.91 -4.57
N LEU A 105 -17.89 2.85 -4.12
CA LEU A 105 -19.05 3.32 -4.89
C LEU A 105 -18.64 3.92 -6.24
N SER A 106 -17.48 4.58 -6.30
CA SER A 106 -16.92 5.12 -7.56
C SER A 106 -16.58 4.02 -8.56
N HIS A 107 -16.20 2.81 -8.12
CA HIS A 107 -16.01 1.66 -9.01
C HIS A 107 -17.33 0.93 -9.34
N ILE A 108 -18.34 1.01 -8.47
CA ILE A 108 -19.68 0.46 -8.72
C ILE A 108 -20.43 1.30 -9.77
N ALA A 109 -20.27 2.62 -9.75
CA ALA A 109 -21.00 3.53 -10.63
C ALA A 109 -20.87 3.20 -12.14
N PRO A 110 -19.67 2.92 -12.70
CA PRO A 110 -19.54 2.46 -14.09
C PRO A 110 -20.40 1.24 -14.45
N LEU A 111 -20.52 0.27 -13.54
CA LEU A 111 -21.33 -0.94 -13.75
C LEU A 111 -22.82 -0.59 -13.84
N VAL A 112 -23.29 0.35 -13.02
CA VAL A 112 -24.68 0.83 -13.04
C VAL A 112 -24.96 1.64 -14.29
N LEU A 113 -24.07 2.59 -14.62
CA LEU A 113 -24.19 3.49 -15.77
C LEU A 113 -24.26 2.71 -17.10
N LEU A 114 -23.41 1.70 -17.28
CA LEU A 114 -23.32 0.96 -18.54
C LEU A 114 -24.46 -0.04 -18.75
N LYS A 115 -25.17 -0.42 -17.68
CA LYS A 115 -26.22 -1.46 -17.74
C LYS A 115 -27.64 -0.97 -17.51
N SER A 116 -27.82 0.28 -17.09
CA SER A 116 -29.14 0.82 -16.76
C SER A 116 -29.90 1.23 -18.03
N PRO A 117 -31.03 0.56 -18.38
CA PRO A 117 -31.86 0.98 -19.51
C PRO A 117 -32.46 2.37 -19.30
N ALA A 118 -32.79 2.73 -18.05
CA ALA A 118 -33.33 4.04 -17.70
C ALA A 118 -32.32 5.18 -17.92
N ILE A 119 -31.02 4.91 -17.73
CA ILE A 119 -29.97 5.89 -18.06
C ILE A 119 -29.77 5.95 -19.58
N ALA A 120 -29.76 4.79 -20.25
CA ALA A 120 -29.60 4.71 -21.70
C ALA A 120 -30.76 5.39 -22.47
N SER A 121 -31.96 5.47 -21.89
CA SER A 121 -33.10 6.18 -22.50
C SER A 121 -33.01 7.71 -22.42
N VAL A 122 -32.13 8.25 -21.56
CA VAL A 122 -32.00 9.71 -21.34
C VAL A 122 -30.66 10.24 -21.81
N LEU A 123 -29.59 9.47 -21.67
CA LEU A 123 -28.21 9.90 -21.97
C LEU A 123 -27.66 9.18 -23.19
N GLY A 124 -27.01 9.94 -24.07
CA GLY A 124 -26.32 9.39 -25.23
C GLY A 124 -25.09 8.55 -24.84
N PRO A 125 -24.62 7.63 -25.71
CA PRO A 125 -23.47 6.77 -25.42
C PRO A 125 -22.20 7.52 -24.99
N GLY A 126 -21.91 8.67 -25.62
CA GLY A 126 -20.78 9.52 -25.25
C GLY A 126 -20.92 10.14 -23.85
N GLN A 127 -22.12 10.53 -23.43
CA GLN A 127 -22.38 11.08 -22.09
C GLN A 127 -22.24 10.00 -21.00
N VAL A 128 -22.69 8.78 -21.27
CA VAL A 128 -22.48 7.63 -20.38
C VAL A 128 -20.99 7.30 -20.26
N ALA A 129 -20.27 7.25 -21.38
CA ALA A 129 -18.84 6.98 -21.42
C ALA A 129 -17.99 8.03 -20.67
N ALA A 130 -18.36 9.31 -20.82
CA ALA A 130 -17.73 10.40 -20.06
C ALA A 130 -17.92 10.24 -18.54
N GLN A 131 -19.12 9.85 -18.10
CA GLN A 131 -19.41 9.61 -16.67
C GLN A 131 -18.67 8.37 -16.15
N VAL A 132 -18.62 7.27 -16.90
CA VAL A 132 -17.80 6.10 -16.56
C VAL A 132 -16.36 6.52 -16.30
N THR A 133 -15.77 7.27 -17.24
CA THR A 133 -14.39 7.76 -17.12
C THR A 133 -14.22 8.69 -15.92
N LEU A 134 -15.20 9.56 -15.65
CA LEU A 134 -15.22 10.44 -14.48
C LEU A 134 -15.20 9.63 -13.18
N PHE A 135 -16.06 8.62 -13.03
CA PHE A 135 -16.13 7.81 -11.81
C PHE A 135 -14.87 6.97 -11.57
N LEU A 136 -14.29 6.39 -12.63
CA LEU A 136 -12.98 5.71 -12.52
C LEU A 136 -11.87 6.68 -12.08
N ARG A 137 -11.90 7.94 -12.53
CA ARG A 137 -10.95 8.96 -12.07
C ARG A 137 -11.26 9.45 -10.66
N LEU A 138 -12.53 9.58 -10.30
CA LEU A 138 -12.97 9.98 -8.96
C LEU A 138 -12.54 8.95 -7.93
N HIS A 139 -12.57 7.67 -8.29
CA HIS A 139 -12.01 6.59 -7.47
C HIS A 139 -10.54 6.85 -7.12
N ASN A 140 -9.71 7.25 -8.10
CA ASN A 140 -8.30 7.61 -7.84
C ASN A 140 -8.18 8.81 -6.88
N TYR A 141 -9.04 9.82 -7.01
CA TYR A 141 -9.05 10.94 -6.05
C TYR A 141 -9.50 10.51 -4.64
N GLY A 142 -10.40 9.54 -4.52
CA GLY A 142 -10.74 8.94 -3.23
C GLY A 142 -9.55 8.21 -2.59
N LEU A 143 -8.71 7.54 -3.38
CA LEU A 143 -7.45 6.98 -2.91
C LEU A 143 -6.49 8.08 -2.46
N VAL A 144 -6.40 9.20 -3.19
CA VAL A 144 -5.58 10.36 -2.80
C VAL A 144 -6.03 10.90 -1.44
N ILE A 145 -7.34 11.02 -1.17
CA ILE A 145 -7.85 11.42 0.15
C ILE A 145 -7.43 10.41 1.21
N ASN A 146 -7.57 9.12 0.92
CA ASN A 146 -7.25 8.05 1.86
C ASN A 146 -5.74 7.98 2.21
N GLN A 147 -4.88 8.36 1.26
CA GLN A 147 -3.43 8.42 1.44
C GLN A 147 -3.01 9.32 2.60
N VAL A 148 -3.78 10.37 2.94
CA VAL A 148 -3.50 11.19 4.13
C VAL A 148 -3.44 10.31 5.38
N PHE A 149 -4.45 9.45 5.56
CA PHE A 149 -4.53 8.57 6.71
C PHE A 149 -3.53 7.43 6.63
N TRP A 150 -3.22 6.92 5.42
CA TRP A 150 -2.15 5.94 5.20
C TRP A 150 -0.74 6.51 5.48
N GLY A 151 -0.55 7.82 5.41
CA GLY A 151 0.68 8.48 5.85
C GLY A 151 0.68 8.79 7.35
N LEU A 152 -0.43 9.33 7.87
CA LEU A 152 -0.53 9.80 9.25
C LEU A 152 -0.33 8.70 10.29
N TRP A 153 -0.81 7.47 10.05
CA TRP A 153 -0.61 6.37 11.00
C TRP A 153 0.86 5.90 11.10
N LEU A 154 1.70 6.26 10.13
CA LEU A 154 3.13 5.90 10.11
C LEU A 154 3.96 6.70 11.13
N PHE A 155 3.53 7.91 11.48
CA PHE A 155 4.23 8.70 12.51
C PHE A 155 4.08 8.07 13.91
N PRO A 156 2.86 7.73 14.38
CA PRO A 156 2.68 6.98 15.63
C PRO A 156 3.40 5.63 15.65
N ILE A 157 3.32 4.84 14.59
CA ILE A 157 3.97 3.51 14.58
C ILE A 157 5.49 3.64 14.54
N GLY A 158 6.06 4.60 13.80
CA GLY A 158 7.50 4.89 13.82
C GLY A 158 7.99 5.24 15.23
N SER A 159 7.23 6.09 15.95
CA SER A 159 7.53 6.43 17.35
C SER A 159 7.47 5.22 18.28
N LEU A 160 6.44 4.37 18.14
CA LEU A 160 6.27 3.16 18.92
C LEU A 160 7.39 2.15 18.66
N VAL A 161 7.80 1.99 17.40
CA VAL A 161 8.93 1.14 17.00
C VAL A 161 10.21 1.58 17.69
N MET A 162 10.52 2.88 17.67
CA MET A 162 11.71 3.43 18.35
C MET A 162 11.70 3.24 19.87
N ARG A 163 10.50 3.22 20.48
CA ARG A 163 10.32 3.05 21.93
C ARG A 163 10.16 1.60 22.37
N SER A 164 9.80 0.69 21.47
CA SER A 164 9.36 -0.67 21.78
C SER A 164 10.41 -1.54 22.47
N GLY A 165 11.70 -1.32 22.20
CA GLY A 165 12.78 -2.16 22.70
C GLY A 165 12.88 -3.53 22.01
N PHE A 166 11.78 -4.09 21.51
CA PHE A 166 11.71 -5.39 20.83
C PHE A 166 11.82 -5.34 19.29
N ILE A 167 11.74 -4.15 18.68
CA ILE A 167 12.01 -3.89 17.24
C ILE A 167 13.24 -2.96 17.10
N PRO A 168 14.10 -3.14 16.09
CA PRO A 168 15.19 -2.24 15.76
C PRO A 168 14.73 -0.79 15.61
N ARG A 169 15.28 0.12 16.43
CA ARG A 169 14.89 1.53 16.44
C ARG A 169 15.06 2.22 15.08
N TRP A 170 16.08 1.83 14.33
CA TRP A 170 16.35 2.42 13.01
C TRP A 170 15.23 2.14 11.99
N LEU A 171 14.42 1.09 12.17
CA LEU A 171 13.23 0.84 11.34
C LEU A 171 12.13 1.89 11.53
N GLY A 172 12.17 2.66 12.61
CA GLY A 172 11.21 3.76 12.83
C GLY A 172 11.45 4.96 11.93
N VAL A 173 12.70 5.22 11.52
CA VAL A 173 13.07 6.40 10.72
C VAL A 173 12.47 6.35 9.30
N PRO A 174 12.61 5.24 8.54
CA PRO A 174 11.89 5.03 7.29
C PRO A 174 10.39 5.34 7.39
N LEU A 175 9.71 4.80 8.43
CA LEU A 175 8.27 5.01 8.60
C LEU A 175 7.87 6.50 8.64
N PHE A 176 8.72 7.39 9.17
CA PHE A 176 8.46 8.83 9.13
C PHE A 176 8.60 9.42 7.73
N PHE A 177 9.60 9.02 6.96
CA PHE A 177 9.79 9.46 5.57
C PHE A 177 8.66 8.95 4.67
N ALA A 178 8.30 7.67 4.81
CA ALA A 178 7.12 7.11 4.17
C ALA A 178 5.84 7.89 4.51
N GLY A 179 5.62 8.16 5.81
CA GLY A 179 4.47 8.94 6.29
C GLY A 179 4.40 10.34 5.69
N ALA A 180 5.53 11.05 5.67
CA ALA A 180 5.62 12.37 5.06
C ALA A 180 5.38 12.31 3.55
N GLY A 181 5.94 11.31 2.86
CA GLY A 181 5.75 11.10 1.43
C GLY A 181 4.29 10.96 1.04
N TYR A 182 3.53 10.12 1.76
CA TYR A 182 2.08 9.95 1.55
C TYR A 182 1.28 11.23 1.78
N VAL A 183 1.51 11.92 2.91
CA VAL A 183 0.76 13.14 3.25
C VAL A 183 1.07 14.26 2.28
N LEU A 184 2.34 14.51 1.98
CA LEU A 184 2.75 15.57 1.06
C LEU A 184 2.29 15.30 -0.37
N ASN A 185 2.35 14.05 -0.84
CA ASN A 185 1.79 13.70 -2.14
C ASN A 185 0.27 13.96 -2.19
N SER A 186 -0.45 13.51 -1.16
CA SER A 186 -1.90 13.70 -1.11
C SER A 186 -2.29 15.18 -1.13
N LEU A 187 -1.67 15.98 -0.26
CA LEU A 187 -1.91 17.42 -0.20
C LEU A 187 -1.51 18.11 -1.50
N GLY A 188 -0.38 17.71 -2.10
CA GLY A 188 0.05 18.24 -3.38
C GLY A 188 -0.95 17.99 -4.50
N MET A 189 -1.47 16.76 -4.61
CA MET A 189 -2.48 16.42 -5.62
C MET A 189 -3.81 17.16 -5.42
N LEU A 190 -4.21 17.42 -4.16
CA LEU A 190 -5.49 18.05 -3.82
C LEU A 190 -5.44 19.58 -3.90
N VAL A 191 -4.32 20.19 -3.49
CA VAL A 191 -4.20 21.65 -3.32
C VAL A 191 -3.48 22.30 -4.49
N LEU A 192 -2.47 21.63 -5.07
CA LEU A 192 -1.66 22.26 -6.12
C LEU A 192 -2.37 22.25 -7.48
N PRO A 193 -2.23 23.35 -8.24
CA PRO A 193 -2.61 23.38 -9.65
C PRO A 193 -1.91 22.26 -10.44
N PRO A 194 -2.53 21.71 -11.51
CA PRO A 194 -1.94 20.63 -12.30
C PRO A 194 -0.49 20.88 -12.75
N ALA A 195 -0.15 22.14 -13.07
CA ALA A 195 1.19 22.54 -13.49
C ALA A 195 2.27 22.40 -12.41
N LEU A 196 1.90 22.29 -11.13
CA LEU A 196 2.81 22.20 -9.99
C LEU A 196 2.79 20.82 -9.30
N ARG A 197 1.96 19.88 -9.75
CA ARG A 197 1.82 18.55 -9.10
C ARG A 197 3.08 17.69 -9.19
N TRP A 198 3.94 17.94 -10.19
CA TRP A 198 5.23 17.28 -10.35
C TRP A 198 6.15 17.42 -9.12
N ILE A 199 5.95 18.48 -8.30
CA ILE A 199 6.68 18.71 -7.05
C ILE A 199 6.45 17.55 -6.06
N THR A 200 5.24 16.99 -6.08
CA THR A 200 4.78 16.03 -5.08
C THR A 200 4.55 14.63 -5.63
N ASP A 201 4.37 14.48 -6.96
CA ASP A 201 4.08 13.20 -7.63
C ASP A 201 5.09 12.09 -7.31
N ASN A 202 6.33 12.46 -7.00
CA ASN A 202 7.41 11.52 -6.66
C ASN A 202 7.56 11.25 -5.16
N LEU A 203 6.80 11.93 -4.29
CA LEU A 203 6.97 11.81 -2.84
C LEU A 203 6.42 10.48 -2.30
N GLN A 204 5.49 9.83 -3.02
CA GLN A 204 5.08 8.46 -2.67
C GLN A 204 6.23 7.45 -2.76
N LEU A 205 7.29 7.76 -3.52
CA LEU A 205 8.46 6.89 -3.70
C LEU A 205 9.27 6.74 -2.40
N LEU A 206 9.16 7.71 -1.49
CA LEU A 206 9.68 7.60 -0.13
C LEU A 206 8.94 6.51 0.68
N GLY A 207 7.68 6.18 0.34
CA GLY A 207 6.85 5.23 1.08
C GLY A 207 6.83 3.80 0.57
N VAL A 208 6.94 3.58 -0.75
CA VAL A 208 6.73 2.26 -1.38
C VAL A 208 7.88 1.27 -1.11
N GLY A 209 9.12 1.74 -0.97
CA GLY A 209 10.29 0.87 -0.70
C GLY A 209 10.44 0.42 0.75
N GLU A 210 9.79 1.09 1.71
CA GLU A 210 10.10 0.96 3.14
C GLU A 210 9.05 0.16 3.94
N LEU A 211 7.78 0.25 3.55
CA LEU A 211 6.66 -0.48 4.19
C LEU A 211 6.72 -2.01 4.10
N PRO A 212 7.17 -2.61 2.98
CA PRO A 212 7.34 -4.06 2.90
C PRO A 212 8.36 -4.52 3.95
N PHE A 213 9.43 -3.76 4.16
CA PHE A 213 10.51 -4.14 5.08
C PHE A 213 10.07 -4.23 6.54
N PHE A 214 9.30 -3.24 7.01
CA PHE A 214 8.72 -3.26 8.35
C PHE A 214 7.77 -4.45 8.54
N THR A 215 6.91 -4.69 7.54
CA THR A 215 5.93 -5.78 7.57
C THR A 215 6.59 -7.16 7.49
N PHE A 216 7.54 -7.32 6.58
CA PHE A 216 8.36 -8.53 6.43
C PHE A 216 9.19 -8.78 7.70
N TYR A 217 9.70 -7.74 8.38
CA TYR A 217 10.39 -7.90 9.66
C TYR A 217 9.48 -8.47 10.74
N LEU A 218 8.25 -7.94 10.87
CA LEU A 218 7.26 -8.44 11.82
C LEU A 218 6.84 -9.89 11.50
N LEU A 219 6.63 -10.21 10.22
CA LEU A 219 6.18 -11.52 9.76
C LEU A 219 7.26 -12.60 9.91
N ILE A 220 8.50 -12.27 9.55
CA ILE A 220 9.61 -13.22 9.49
C ILE A 220 10.27 -13.37 10.88
N TRP A 221 10.63 -12.27 11.53
CA TRP A 221 11.50 -12.31 12.70
C TRP A 221 10.74 -12.02 14.00
N GLY A 222 9.77 -11.10 13.96
CA GLY A 222 8.83 -10.81 15.05
C GLY A 222 9.43 -9.99 16.21
N THR A 223 10.65 -10.30 16.67
CA THR A 223 11.37 -9.58 17.72
C THR A 223 12.89 -9.67 17.52
N ARG A 224 13.65 -8.71 18.07
CA ARG A 224 15.13 -8.58 17.98
C ARG A 224 15.97 -9.82 18.33
N GLY A 225 17.16 -9.88 17.71
CA GLY A 225 18.27 -10.83 17.95
C GLY A 225 19.57 -10.42 17.21
N SER A 226 20.74 -10.53 17.83
CA SER A 226 21.99 -9.84 17.42
C SER A 226 22.53 -10.16 16.00
N ALA A 227 22.35 -11.37 15.48
CA ALA A 227 22.71 -11.73 14.11
C ALA A 227 21.60 -11.39 13.09
N VAL A 228 20.33 -11.56 13.51
CA VAL A 228 19.13 -11.27 12.72
C VAL A 228 19.02 -9.78 12.41
N ASP A 229 19.32 -8.93 13.38
CA ASP A 229 19.14 -7.48 13.28
C ASP A 229 20.13 -6.82 12.32
N ARG A 230 21.36 -7.37 12.20
CA ARG A 230 22.38 -6.89 11.25
C ARG A 230 22.03 -7.28 9.82
N LEU A 231 21.60 -8.54 9.61
CA LEU A 231 21.19 -9.01 8.29
C LEU A 231 19.92 -8.29 7.81
N ALA A 232 18.93 -8.13 8.68
CA ALA A 232 17.71 -7.38 8.39
C ALA A 232 17.98 -5.91 8.06
N ALA A 233 18.93 -5.28 8.77
CA ALA A 233 19.36 -3.91 8.48
C ALA A 233 20.04 -3.78 7.13
N LEU A 234 20.96 -4.69 6.80
CA LEU A 234 21.63 -4.70 5.50
C LEU A 234 20.65 -4.94 4.36
N LEU A 235 19.74 -5.91 4.49
CA LEU A 235 18.72 -6.19 3.47
C LEU A 235 17.77 -5.00 3.27
N ALA A 236 17.43 -4.29 4.36
CA ALA A 236 16.57 -3.09 4.30
C ALA A 236 17.29 -1.94 3.60
N LEU A 237 18.53 -1.66 3.98
CA LEU A 237 19.36 -0.64 3.35
C LEU A 237 19.59 -0.94 1.87
N MET A 238 19.84 -2.20 1.52
CA MET A 238 19.97 -2.63 0.13
C MET A 238 18.68 -2.43 -0.66
N SER A 239 17.53 -2.84 -0.12
CA SER A 239 16.25 -2.70 -0.83
C SER A 239 15.81 -1.25 -0.94
N PHE A 240 16.10 -0.44 0.07
CA PHE A 240 15.92 1.01 0.04
C PHE A 240 16.81 1.66 -1.02
N ALA A 241 18.10 1.32 -1.06
CA ALA A 241 19.02 1.83 -2.07
C ALA A 241 18.65 1.38 -3.49
N ILE A 242 18.21 0.13 -3.67
CA ILE A 242 17.72 -0.40 -4.96
C ILE A 242 16.44 0.32 -5.37
N SER A 243 15.51 0.55 -4.45
CA SER A 243 14.26 1.26 -4.73
C SER A 243 14.53 2.71 -5.14
N ILE A 244 15.40 3.43 -4.42
CA ILE A 244 15.81 4.79 -4.77
C ILE A 244 16.55 4.82 -6.12
N GLY A 245 17.47 3.88 -6.35
CA GLY A 245 18.24 3.79 -7.60
C GLY A 245 17.37 3.47 -8.81
N ALA A 246 16.45 2.50 -8.69
CA ALA A 246 15.51 2.15 -9.74
C ALA A 246 14.56 3.32 -10.06
N VAL A 247 14.14 4.07 -9.05
CA VAL A 247 13.39 5.32 -9.25
C VAL A 247 14.21 6.36 -9.99
N GLY A 248 15.47 6.60 -9.59
CA GLY A 248 16.35 7.54 -10.29
C GLY A 248 16.49 7.20 -11.77
N LEU A 249 16.63 5.91 -12.08
CA LEU A 249 16.68 5.42 -13.45
C LEU A 249 15.35 5.60 -14.20
N LEU A 250 14.21 5.38 -13.55
CA LEU A 250 12.88 5.59 -14.14
C LEU A 250 12.65 7.08 -14.46
N MET A 251 13.05 7.97 -13.54
CA MET A 251 12.93 9.42 -13.70
C MET A 251 13.86 9.99 -14.77
N LEU A 252 15.02 9.36 -14.98
CA LEU A 252 15.95 9.69 -16.07
C LEU A 252 15.52 9.06 -17.42
N HIS A 253 14.33 8.45 -17.49
CA HIS A 253 13.84 7.69 -18.64
C HIS A 253 14.82 6.62 -19.14
N ARG A 254 15.64 6.07 -18.22
CA ARG A 254 16.59 5.00 -18.50
C ARG A 254 15.97 3.61 -18.38
N ILE A 255 14.88 3.50 -17.61
CA ILE A 255 14.06 2.30 -17.50
C ILE A 255 12.58 2.64 -17.61
N ASP A 256 11.76 1.68 -17.99
CA ASP A 256 10.29 1.79 -18.07
C ASP A 256 9.59 1.29 -16.78
N ALA A 257 8.28 1.54 -16.67
CA ALA A 257 7.49 1.16 -15.49
C ALA A 257 7.47 -0.36 -15.23
N THR A 258 7.55 -1.16 -16.29
CA THR A 258 7.63 -2.63 -16.20
C THR A 258 8.97 -3.09 -15.65
N GLN A 259 10.08 -2.48 -16.09
CA GLN A 259 11.43 -2.72 -15.60
C GLN A 259 11.57 -2.27 -14.14
N TYR A 260 10.98 -1.14 -13.78
CA TYR A 260 10.89 -0.67 -12.40
C TYR A 260 10.16 -1.69 -11.50
N GLY A 261 8.95 -2.10 -11.90
CA GLY A 261 8.17 -3.10 -11.17
C GLY A 261 8.93 -4.42 -11.01
N THR A 262 9.64 -4.84 -12.06
CA THR A 262 10.46 -6.06 -12.04
C THR A 262 11.64 -5.95 -11.08
N LEU A 263 12.35 -4.82 -11.05
CA LEU A 263 13.46 -4.55 -10.12
C LEU A 263 13.00 -4.60 -8.65
N VAL A 264 11.88 -3.95 -8.36
CA VAL A 264 11.31 -3.93 -7.00
C VAL A 264 10.85 -5.33 -6.60
N LEU A 265 10.11 -6.04 -7.45
CA LEU A 265 9.65 -7.41 -7.17
C LEU A 265 10.81 -8.41 -7.06
N ALA A 266 11.83 -8.30 -7.90
CA ALA A 266 13.01 -9.16 -7.85
C ALA A 266 13.80 -8.94 -6.56
N SER A 267 14.00 -7.69 -6.14
CA SER A 267 14.67 -7.38 -4.86
C SER A 267 13.90 -7.96 -3.67
N LEU A 268 12.57 -7.85 -3.66
CA LEU A 268 11.71 -8.47 -2.65
C LEU A 268 11.82 -10.00 -2.66
N ALA A 269 11.81 -10.63 -3.83
CA ALA A 269 11.95 -12.08 -3.97
C ALA A 269 13.31 -12.58 -3.46
N VAL A 270 14.40 -11.86 -3.77
CA VAL A 270 15.76 -12.17 -3.28
C VAL A 270 15.83 -12.04 -1.76
N VAL A 271 15.26 -10.97 -1.19
CA VAL A 271 15.19 -10.79 0.27
C VAL A 271 14.44 -11.96 0.91
N VAL A 272 13.28 -12.35 0.37
CA VAL A 272 12.49 -13.48 0.87
C VAL A 272 13.27 -14.79 0.77
N ALA A 273 13.94 -15.06 -0.35
CA ALA A 273 14.72 -16.29 -0.55
C ALA A 273 15.91 -16.38 0.42
N LEU A 274 16.66 -15.28 0.60
CA LEU A 274 17.78 -15.21 1.55
C LEU A 274 17.32 -15.43 2.99
N VAL A 275 16.17 -14.86 3.36
CA VAL A 275 15.54 -15.08 4.65
C VAL A 275 15.16 -16.55 4.88
N LEU A 276 14.51 -17.18 3.89
CA LEU A 276 14.07 -18.58 3.99
C LEU A 276 15.27 -19.52 4.12
N ARG A 277 16.35 -19.26 3.37
CA ARG A 277 17.61 -20.00 3.44
C ARG A 277 18.30 -19.83 4.79
N TRP A 278 18.37 -18.62 5.32
CA TRP A 278 18.97 -18.38 6.64
C TRP A 278 18.19 -19.10 7.75
N ARG A 279 16.86 -19.15 7.66
CA ARG A 279 16.02 -19.91 8.60
C ARG A 279 16.27 -21.40 8.55
N SER A 280 16.42 -21.98 7.36
CA SER A 280 16.69 -23.42 7.24
C SER A 280 18.03 -23.76 7.90
N GLN A 281 19.05 -22.93 7.71
CA GLN A 281 20.37 -23.09 8.34
C GLN A 281 20.31 -22.94 9.87
N ALA A 282 19.70 -21.88 10.39
CA ALA A 282 19.56 -21.67 11.84
C ALA A 282 18.73 -22.78 12.52
N SER A 283 17.77 -23.37 11.81
CA SER A 283 17.00 -24.51 12.32
C SER A 283 17.75 -25.85 12.27
N ALA A 284 18.76 -25.96 11.40
CA ALA A 284 19.65 -27.12 11.34
C ALA A 284 20.71 -27.06 12.46
N GLU A 285 21.31 -25.89 12.68
CA GLU A 285 22.30 -25.66 13.75
C GLU A 285 21.71 -25.80 15.16
N ALA A 286 20.41 -25.53 15.35
CA ALA A 286 19.74 -25.72 16.64
C ALA A 286 19.36 -27.18 16.95
N ARG A 287 19.55 -28.11 16.00
CA ARG A 287 19.26 -29.55 16.14
C ARG A 287 20.52 -30.41 16.31
N THR A 288 21.70 -29.80 16.22
CA THR A 288 23.02 -30.41 16.45
C THR A 288 23.56 -29.96 17.79
#